data_AF-F8DEP8-F1
#
_entry.id   AF-F8DEP8-F1
#
_cell.length_a   1.000
_cell.length_b   1.000
_cell.length_c   1.000
_cell.angle_alpha   90.00
_cell.angle_beta   90.00
_cell.angle_gamma   90.00
#
_symmetry.space_group_name_H-M   'P 1'
#
loop_
_entity.id
_entity.type
_entity.pdbx_description
1 polymer ?
#
loop_
_entity_poly.entity_id
_entity_poly.type
_entity_poly.pdbx_seq_one_letter_code
_entity_poly.pdbx_strand_id
1 'polypeptide(L)'
;MSNDEQEAEALLQGAQENELHKAEAVGDSDGNDGDDDDEQSLEDAVADAFRAIDDGEKNEHVATRDRNLSALFIGLDEADRLEALGELVAAELDEDPEDSQAGVFRHLVRYAIADLDEELLEAGADGLAAYEKAKAQERAEQVEKSGF
;
A
#
# COMPACT_ATOMS: atom_id res chain seq x y z
N MET A 1 -40.16 -48.30 11.47
CA MET A 1 -39.77 -47.23 12.41
C MET A 1 -38.30 -47.41 12.74
N SER A 2 -37.55 -46.30 12.77
CA SER A 2 -36.15 -46.19 13.16
C SER A 2 -35.11 -46.40 12.04
N ASN A 3 -34.87 -45.36 11.24
CA ASN A 3 -33.53 -44.75 11.12
C ASN A 3 -33.52 -43.48 10.26
N ASP A 4 -34.39 -43.38 9.25
CA ASP A 4 -34.29 -42.27 8.28
C ASP A 4 -34.83 -40.92 8.78
N GLU A 5 -35.80 -40.92 9.70
CA GLU A 5 -36.30 -39.67 10.32
C GLU A 5 -35.30 -39.04 11.30
N GLN A 6 -34.43 -39.85 11.93
CA GLN A 6 -33.45 -39.35 12.89
C GLN A 6 -32.20 -38.77 12.20
N GLU A 7 -31.88 -39.23 10.99
CA GLU A 7 -30.74 -38.73 10.22
C GLU A 7 -31.03 -37.36 9.56
N ALA A 8 -32.31 -37.10 9.23
CA ALA A 8 -32.75 -35.81 8.71
C ALA A 8 -32.76 -34.69 9.79
N GLU A 9 -33.11 -35.02 11.04
CA GLU A 9 -33.05 -34.04 12.15
C GLU A 9 -31.61 -33.68 12.55
N ALA A 10 -30.66 -34.61 12.42
CA ALA A 10 -29.25 -34.35 12.71
C ALA A 10 -28.57 -33.43 11.68
N LEU A 11 -28.95 -33.52 10.40
CA LEU A 11 -28.43 -32.64 9.34
C LEU A 11 -28.93 -31.19 9.46
N LEU A 12 -30.13 -30.99 10.00
CA LEU A 12 -30.70 -29.65 10.23
C LEU A 12 -30.07 -28.93 11.43
N GLN A 13 -29.64 -29.67 12.47
CA GLN A 13 -28.96 -29.07 13.62
C GLN A 13 -27.53 -28.61 13.30
N GLY A 14 -26.82 -29.31 12.41
CA GLY A 14 -25.49 -28.87 11.94
C GLY A 14 -25.52 -27.66 11.01
N ALA A 15 -26.63 -27.44 10.30
CA ALA A 15 -26.81 -26.28 9.43
C ALA A 15 -27.14 -25.00 10.22
N GLN A 16 -27.80 -25.12 11.37
CA GLN A 16 -28.17 -23.97 12.20
C GLN A 16 -26.98 -23.30 12.92
N GLU A 17 -25.89 -24.01 13.20
CA GLU A 17 -24.71 -23.40 13.85
C GLU A 17 -23.84 -22.58 12.87
N ASN A 18 -23.99 -22.77 11.55
CA ASN A 18 -23.21 -22.03 10.55
C ASN A 18 -23.92 -20.79 9.96
N GLU A 19 -25.21 -20.58 10.20
CA GLU A 19 -25.91 -19.36 9.75
C GLU A 19 -25.87 -18.21 10.76
N LEU A 20 -25.50 -18.47 12.02
CA LEU A 20 -25.41 -17.42 13.06
C LEU A 20 -24.15 -16.55 12.98
N HIS A 21 -23.12 -16.95 12.22
CA HIS A 21 -21.95 -16.09 11.96
C HIS A 21 -22.11 -15.20 10.73
N LYS A 22 -23.29 -15.18 10.09
CA LYS A 22 -23.58 -14.36 8.91
C LYS A 22 -24.70 -13.34 9.10
N ALA A 23 -25.20 -13.17 10.33
CA ALA A 23 -26.37 -12.36 10.65
C ALA A 23 -26.09 -11.09 11.50
N GLU A 24 -24.87 -10.53 11.43
CA GLU A 24 -24.63 -9.11 11.80
C GLU A 24 -24.56 -8.19 10.57
N ALA A 25 -24.93 -8.70 9.40
CA ALA A 25 -25.18 -7.88 8.23
C ALA A 25 -26.68 -7.87 7.92
N VAL A 26 -27.22 -6.65 7.87
CA VAL A 26 -28.54 -6.26 7.36
C VAL A 26 -29.69 -6.30 8.38
N GLY A 27 -30.05 -5.10 8.85
CA GLY A 27 -31.24 -4.89 9.65
C GLY A 27 -31.50 -3.44 10.06
N ASP A 28 -31.87 -2.62 9.07
CA ASP A 28 -32.80 -1.48 9.17
C ASP A 28 -32.26 -0.15 9.74
N SER A 29 -31.96 0.85 8.91
CA SER A 29 -32.88 1.71 8.12
C SER A 29 -33.21 3.00 8.88
N ASP A 30 -32.56 4.10 8.50
CA ASP A 30 -33.29 5.35 8.36
C ASP A 30 -32.83 6.00 7.05
N GLY A 31 -33.76 6.13 6.12
CA GLY A 31 -33.52 6.68 4.81
C GLY A 31 -33.15 8.15 4.90
N ASN A 32 -32.06 8.52 4.24
CA ASN A 32 -31.90 9.87 3.73
C ASN A 32 -31.49 9.76 2.27
N ASP A 33 -32.47 10.00 1.41
CA ASP A 33 -32.30 10.32 -0.01
C ASP A 33 -31.17 11.35 -0.20
N GLY A 34 -30.27 11.05 -1.15
CA GLY A 34 -29.43 12.03 -1.83
C GLY A 34 -28.03 12.22 -1.24
N ASP A 35 -27.07 11.47 -1.76
CA ASP A 35 -25.95 12.06 -2.51
C ASP A 35 -25.28 10.97 -3.36
N ASP A 36 -25.19 11.24 -4.66
CA ASP A 36 -24.33 10.55 -5.62
C ASP A 36 -22.87 10.81 -5.20
N ASP A 37 -22.18 9.81 -4.66
CA ASP A 37 -20.71 9.74 -4.77
C ASP A 37 -20.33 8.29 -5.07
N ASP A 38 -20.04 8.05 -6.35
CA ASP A 38 -19.54 6.81 -6.93
C ASP A 38 -18.11 6.48 -6.42
N GLU A 39 -17.91 6.30 -5.11
CA GLU A 39 -16.60 5.89 -4.57
C GLU A 39 -16.41 4.36 -4.74
N GLN A 40 -15.52 3.96 -5.65
CA GLN A 40 -15.15 2.57 -5.90
C GLN A 40 -14.45 1.95 -4.67
N SER A 41 -14.73 0.67 -4.38
CA SER A 41 -14.05 -0.05 -3.29
C SER A 41 -12.57 -0.29 -3.59
N LEU A 42 -11.72 -0.35 -2.57
CA LEU A 42 -10.28 -0.59 -2.74
C LEU A 42 -10.02 -1.97 -3.38
N GLU A 43 -10.77 -2.99 -2.96
CA GLU A 43 -10.64 -4.34 -3.49
C GLU A 43 -10.96 -4.39 -4.99
N ASP A 44 -12.02 -3.70 -5.42
CA ASP A 44 -12.39 -3.61 -6.84
C ASP A 44 -11.34 -2.82 -7.63
N ALA A 45 -10.83 -1.70 -7.10
CA ALA A 45 -9.78 -0.90 -7.72
C ALA A 45 -8.47 -1.68 -7.91
N VAL A 46 -8.06 -2.46 -6.90
CA VAL A 46 -6.88 -3.34 -7.01
C VAL A 46 -7.12 -4.45 -8.04
N ALA A 47 -8.32 -5.02 -8.11
CA ALA A 47 -8.66 -6.03 -9.10
C ALA A 47 -8.63 -5.48 -10.53
N ASP A 48 -9.11 -4.26 -10.74
CA ASP A 48 -9.05 -3.56 -12.03
C ASP A 48 -7.60 -3.21 -12.41
N ALA A 49 -6.78 -2.79 -11.46
CA ALA A 49 -5.35 -2.58 -11.66
C ALA A 49 -4.63 -3.85 -12.16
N PHE A 50 -4.95 -5.02 -11.60
CA PHE A 50 -4.40 -6.30 -12.09
C PHE A 50 -4.77 -6.58 -13.54
N ARG A 51 -6.00 -6.27 -13.96
CA ARG A 51 -6.46 -6.44 -15.35
C ARG A 51 -5.73 -5.46 -16.27
N ALA A 52 -5.63 -4.20 -15.89
CA ALA A 52 -4.93 -3.17 -16.65
C ALA A 52 -3.43 -3.49 -16.86
N ILE A 53 -2.79 -4.12 -15.88
CA ILE A 53 -1.40 -4.62 -16.03
C ILE A 53 -1.35 -5.80 -17.03
N ASP A 54 -2.26 -6.78 -16.90
CA ASP A 54 -2.29 -7.95 -17.79
C ASP A 54 -2.59 -7.58 -19.25
N ASP A 55 -3.46 -6.59 -19.45
CA ASP A 55 -3.83 -6.07 -20.77
C ASP A 55 -2.76 -5.11 -21.35
N GLY A 56 -1.74 -4.76 -20.56
CA GLY A 56 -0.64 -3.88 -20.96
C GLY A 56 -1.00 -2.39 -20.98
N GLU A 57 -2.11 -2.01 -20.36
CA GLU A 57 -2.59 -0.63 -20.24
C GLU A 57 -1.83 0.14 -19.15
N LYS A 58 -1.39 -0.56 -18.09
CA LYS A 58 -0.53 -0.02 -17.04
C LYS A 58 0.76 -0.84 -16.93
N ASN A 59 1.86 -0.17 -16.57
CA ASN A 59 3.15 -0.81 -16.40
C ASN A 59 3.36 -1.25 -14.96
N GLU A 60 4.05 -2.37 -14.76
CA GLU A 60 4.58 -2.75 -13.45
C GLU A 60 5.61 -1.72 -12.96
N HIS A 61 5.60 -1.42 -11.65
CA HIS A 61 6.54 -0.47 -11.04
C HIS A 61 7.99 -0.93 -11.25
N VAL A 62 8.79 -0.10 -11.90
CA VAL A 62 10.18 -0.42 -12.29
C VAL A 62 11.07 -0.70 -11.08
N ALA A 63 10.79 -0.08 -9.93
CA ALA A 63 11.59 -0.22 -8.71
C ALA A 63 11.50 -1.61 -8.07
N THR A 64 10.39 -2.33 -8.26
CA THR A 64 10.15 -3.64 -7.63
C THR A 64 9.96 -4.77 -8.63
N ARG A 65 9.51 -4.49 -9.87
CA ARG A 65 8.98 -5.51 -10.81
C ARG A 65 8.03 -6.49 -10.12
N ASP A 66 7.30 -5.98 -9.12
CA ASP A 66 6.39 -6.75 -8.31
C ASP A 66 4.98 -6.39 -8.75
N ARG A 67 4.30 -7.37 -9.36
CA ARG A 67 2.95 -7.22 -9.89
C ARG A 67 1.94 -6.92 -8.79
N ASN A 68 2.08 -7.53 -7.61
CA ASN A 68 1.13 -7.36 -6.51
C ASN A 68 1.24 -5.97 -5.90
N LEU A 69 2.47 -5.50 -5.66
CA LEU A 69 2.69 -4.13 -5.19
C LEU A 69 2.23 -3.12 -6.23
N SER A 70 2.47 -3.38 -7.51
CA SER A 70 2.00 -2.50 -8.59
C SER A 70 0.48 -2.36 -8.58
N ALA A 71 -0.25 -3.49 -8.52
CA ALA A 71 -1.70 -3.48 -8.47
C ALA A 71 -2.24 -2.78 -7.22
N LEU A 72 -1.61 -3.01 -6.05
CA LEU A 72 -1.99 -2.34 -4.80
C LEU A 72 -1.83 -0.82 -4.90
N PHE A 73 -0.68 -0.34 -5.37
CA PHE A 73 -0.40 1.09 -5.47
C PHE A 73 -1.30 1.79 -6.49
N ILE A 74 -1.65 1.11 -7.59
CA ILE A 74 -2.61 1.61 -8.56
C ILE A 74 -4.01 1.66 -7.94
N GLY A 75 -4.45 0.58 -7.28
CA GLY A 75 -5.77 0.55 -6.66
C GLY A 75 -5.93 1.56 -5.51
N LEU A 76 -4.85 1.83 -4.75
CA LEU A 76 -4.84 2.88 -3.74
C LEU A 76 -4.99 4.28 -4.33
N ASP A 77 -4.39 4.51 -5.50
CA ASP A 77 -4.49 5.79 -6.23
C ASP A 77 -5.90 5.97 -6.79
N GLU A 78 -6.46 4.93 -7.42
CA GLU A 78 -7.81 4.93 -7.99
C GLU A 78 -8.93 5.02 -6.94
N ALA A 79 -8.69 4.56 -5.72
CA ALA A 79 -9.63 4.67 -4.61
C ALA A 79 -9.42 5.94 -3.76
N ASP A 80 -8.61 6.90 -4.22
CA ASP A 80 -8.28 8.15 -3.49
C ASP A 80 -7.78 7.89 -2.05
N ARG A 81 -7.05 6.78 -1.83
CA ARG A 81 -6.48 6.40 -0.52
C ARG A 81 -4.96 6.61 -0.46
N LEU A 82 -4.31 6.79 -1.60
CA LEU A 82 -2.85 6.91 -1.68
C LEU A 82 -2.34 8.21 -1.02
N GLU A 83 -3.05 9.33 -1.21
CA GLU A 83 -2.71 10.62 -0.62
C GLU A 83 -2.76 10.55 0.91
N ALA A 84 -3.86 10.05 1.47
CA ALA A 84 -4.02 9.88 2.91
C ALA A 84 -2.94 8.95 3.52
N LEU A 85 -2.56 7.88 2.81
CA LEU A 85 -1.44 7.03 3.23
C LEU A 85 -0.10 7.78 3.19
N GLY A 86 0.11 8.60 2.17
CA GLY A 86 1.28 9.46 2.03
C GLY A 86 1.43 10.45 3.19
N GLU A 87 0.34 11.10 3.59
CA GLU A 87 0.31 12.01 4.75
C GLU A 87 0.67 11.31 6.05
N LEU A 88 0.11 10.12 6.29
CA LEU A 88 0.38 9.34 7.50
C LEU A 88 1.86 8.98 7.62
N VAL A 89 2.45 8.46 6.54
CA VAL A 89 3.85 8.05 6.55
C VAL A 89 4.79 9.25 6.65
N ALA A 90 4.47 10.35 5.98
CA ALA A 90 5.26 11.58 6.07
C ALA A 90 5.28 12.11 7.51
N ALA A 91 4.14 12.08 8.22
CA ALA A 91 4.06 12.46 9.62
C ALA A 91 4.92 11.56 10.54
N GLU A 92 4.94 10.25 10.31
CA GLU A 92 5.80 9.33 11.10
C GLU A 92 7.30 9.55 10.83
N LEU A 93 7.65 9.99 9.62
CA LEU A 93 9.03 10.32 9.25
C LEU A 93 9.47 11.74 9.62
N ASP A 94 8.56 12.59 10.10
CA ASP A 94 8.76 14.04 10.27
C ASP A 94 9.21 14.72 8.95
N GLU A 95 8.64 14.29 7.82
CA GLU A 95 8.87 14.83 6.47
C GLU A 95 7.58 15.44 5.88
N ASP A 96 7.72 16.26 4.83
CA ASP A 96 6.57 16.80 4.09
C ASP A 96 5.88 15.69 3.26
N PRO A 97 4.55 15.72 3.08
CA PRO A 97 3.87 14.73 2.24
C PRO A 97 4.33 14.81 0.77
N GLU A 98 4.29 13.66 0.10
CA GLU A 98 4.70 13.55 -1.31
C GLU A 98 3.48 13.50 -2.24
N ASP A 99 3.46 14.36 -3.26
CA ASP A 99 2.35 14.49 -4.21
C ASP A 99 2.36 13.43 -5.34
N SER A 100 3.27 12.45 -5.27
CA SER A 100 3.43 11.45 -6.34
C SER A 100 3.49 10.05 -5.77
N GLN A 101 2.93 9.09 -6.51
CA GLN A 101 2.97 7.67 -6.14
C GLN A 101 4.40 7.15 -5.90
N ALA A 102 5.37 7.60 -6.70
CA ALA A 102 6.78 7.26 -6.50
C ALA A 102 7.36 7.90 -5.22
N GLY A 103 6.92 9.11 -4.88
CA GLY A 103 7.25 9.78 -3.62
C GLY A 103 6.71 9.03 -2.40
N VAL A 104 5.40 8.76 -2.38
CA VAL A 104 4.74 7.98 -1.34
C VAL A 104 5.39 6.60 -1.16
N PHE A 105 5.74 5.93 -2.26
CA PHE A 105 6.49 4.66 -2.21
C PHE A 105 7.85 4.81 -1.51
N ARG A 106 8.63 5.87 -1.83
CA ARG A 106 9.93 6.11 -1.19
C ARG A 106 9.77 6.34 0.31
N HIS A 107 8.75 7.10 0.73
CA HIS A 107 8.42 7.29 2.14
C HIS A 107 8.06 5.97 2.81
N LEU A 108 7.20 5.15 2.21
CA LEU A 108 6.84 3.83 2.75
C LEU A 108 8.06 2.93 2.94
N VAL A 109 8.98 2.91 1.97
CA VAL A 109 10.22 2.13 2.09
C VAL A 109 11.11 2.69 3.20
N ARG A 110 11.27 4.01 3.29
CA ARG A 110 12.08 4.66 4.34
C ARG A 110 11.51 4.37 5.73
N TYR A 111 10.20 4.51 5.90
CA TYR A 111 9.48 4.18 7.13
C TYR A 111 9.68 2.71 7.50
N ALA A 112 9.50 1.77 6.55
CA ALA A 112 9.69 0.35 6.81
C ALA A 112 11.13 0.01 7.23
N ILE A 113 12.15 0.70 6.69
CA ILE A 113 13.53 0.52 7.12
C ILE A 113 13.74 1.11 8.53
N ALA A 114 13.23 2.31 8.80
CA ALA A 114 13.30 2.94 10.13
C ALA A 114 12.69 2.05 11.22
N ASP A 115 11.51 1.50 10.95
CA ASP A 115 10.77 0.64 11.88
C ASP A 115 11.51 -0.68 12.17
N LEU A 116 12.19 -1.24 11.16
CA LEU A 116 12.95 -2.48 11.31
C LEU A 116 14.31 -2.26 11.98
N ASP A 117 15.05 -1.24 11.55
CA ASP A 117 16.41 -0.93 12.00
C ASP A 117 16.81 0.52 11.61
N GLU A 118 16.59 1.46 12.53
CA GLU A 118 16.92 2.87 12.34
C GLU A 118 18.41 3.12 12.05
N GLU A 119 19.32 2.29 12.59
CA GLU A 119 20.76 2.44 12.38
C GLU A 119 21.15 2.30 10.88
N LEU A 120 20.35 1.58 10.09
CA LEU A 120 20.57 1.46 8.65
C LEU A 120 20.30 2.77 7.90
N LEU A 121 19.31 3.56 8.34
CA LEU A 121 19.06 4.88 7.76
C LEU A 121 20.17 5.87 8.13
N GLU A 122 20.59 5.86 9.39
CA GLU A 122 21.71 6.68 9.86
C GLU A 122 23.00 6.36 9.09
N ALA A 123 23.34 5.08 8.94
CA ALA A 123 24.50 4.63 8.17
C ALA A 123 24.42 5.08 6.70
N GLY A 124 23.22 5.09 6.11
CA GLY A 124 22.98 5.61 4.76
C GLY A 124 23.27 7.11 4.65
N ALA A 125 22.78 7.91 5.62
CA ALA A 125 23.01 9.35 5.68
C ALA A 125 24.50 9.69 5.87
N ASP A 126 25.17 9.00 6.78
CA ASP A 126 26.61 9.14 7.03
C ASP A 126 27.43 8.80 5.78
N GLY A 127 27.05 7.73 5.06
CA GLY A 127 27.68 7.33 3.81
C GLY A 127 27.57 8.40 2.72
N LEU A 128 26.40 9.04 2.58
CA LEU A 128 26.19 10.15 1.65
C LEU A 128 27.07 11.35 2.00
N ALA A 129 27.09 11.76 3.27
CA ALA A 129 27.91 12.88 3.74
C ALA A 129 29.41 12.63 3.49
N ALA A 130 29.88 11.41 3.72
CA ALA A 130 31.26 11.02 3.43
C ALA A 130 31.58 11.09 1.92
N TYR A 131 30.67 10.62 1.07
CA TYR A 131 30.82 10.69 -0.39
C TYR A 131 30.88 12.12 -0.91
N GLU A 132 29.99 13.00 -0.46
CA GLU A 132 29.97 14.41 -0.87
C GLU A 132 31.25 15.14 -0.47
N LYS A 133 31.74 14.87 0.75
CA LYS A 133 33.02 15.39 1.24
C LYS A 133 34.19 14.94 0.36
N ALA A 134 34.26 13.66 0.02
CA ALA A 134 35.30 13.12 -0.86
C ALA A 134 35.25 13.76 -2.25
N LYS A 135 34.05 13.86 -2.84
CA LYS A 135 33.83 14.48 -4.15
C LYS A 135 34.23 15.96 -4.17
N ALA A 136 34.00 16.71 -3.09
CA ALA A 136 34.43 18.09 -2.96
C ALA A 136 35.96 18.22 -2.90
N GLN A 137 36.63 17.32 -2.17
CA GLN A 137 38.09 17.27 -2.09
C GLN A 137 38.71 16.96 -3.46
N GLU A 138 38.20 15.96 -4.17
CA GLU A 138 38.68 15.62 -5.52
C GLU A 138 38.53 16.78 -6.51
N ARG A 139 37.41 17.52 -6.44
CA ARG A 139 37.21 18.72 -7.28
C ARG A 139 38.22 19.82 -6.95
N ALA A 140 38.49 20.06 -5.66
CA ALA A 140 39.47 21.05 -5.24
C ALA A 140 40.88 20.70 -5.75
N GLU A 141 41.27 19.42 -5.63
CA GLU A 141 42.56 18.93 -6.14
C GLU A 141 42.67 19.03 -7.67
N GLN A 142 41.57 18.80 -8.41
CA GLN A 142 41.56 18.94 -9.87
C GLN A 142 41.72 20.40 -10.30
N VAL A 143 41.10 21.35 -9.58
CA VAL A 143 41.28 22.79 -9.84
C VAL A 143 42.72 23.21 -9.56
N GLU A 144 43.33 22.73 -8.48
CA GLU A 144 44.74 22.99 -8.15
C GLU A 144 45.70 22.41 -9.20
N LYS A 145 45.41 21.21 -9.73
CA LYS A 145 46.21 20.56 -10.79
C LYS A 145 46.02 21.16 -12.19
N SER A 146 44.90 21.82 -12.46
CA SER A 146 44.58 22.43 -13.77
C SER A 146 44.86 23.93 -13.85
N GLY A 147 45.20 24.57 -12.72
CA GLY A 147 45.71 25.94 -12.65
C GLY A 147 47.19 26.04 -13.01
N PHE A 148 47.54 25.77 -14.27
CA PHE A 148 48.77 26.18 -14.95
C PHE A 148 48.51 26.47 -16.42
#